data_AF-A0A962YQ18-F1
#
_entry.id   AF-A0A962YQ18-F1
#
_cell.length_a   1.000
_cell.length_b   1.000
_cell.length_c   1.000
_cell.angle_alpha   90.00
_cell.angle_beta   90.00
_cell.angle_gamma   90.00
#
_symmetry.space_group_name_H-M   'P 1'
#
loop_
_entity.id
_entity.type
_entity.pdbx_description
1 polymer ?
#
loop_
_entity_poly.entity_id
_entity_poly.type
_entity_poly.pdbx_seq_one_letter_code
_entity_poly.pdbx_strand_id
1 'polypeptide(L)'
;IAARHGNTVEISYKGIDVATLPEGLSSAVNTIINQFIRNAIVHGIESSDARKALGKPEAGRLSIYISQNDDGSVELSFRDDGRGISVQRIRDTAIAKGRLTAEEAAAWDNRRIVGLIFEPEISSHAEVDADAGRGAGLDAVAELVVRFGGNVRIGTTPNEYCHFRVHLAPRAIMEGPAAT
;
A
#
# COMPACT_ATOMS: atom_id res chain seq x y z
N ILE A 1 -11.19 2.82 12.89
CA ILE A 1 -11.20 1.82 11.78
C ILE A 1 -11.07 0.41 12.35
N ALA A 2 -9.95 0.04 12.98
CA ALA A 2 -9.72 -1.34 13.48
C ALA A 2 -10.87 -1.94 14.33
N ALA A 3 -11.37 -1.21 15.34
CA ALA A 3 -12.48 -1.67 16.17
C ALA A 3 -13.77 -1.97 15.38
N ARG A 4 -14.03 -1.25 14.28
CA ARG A 4 -15.20 -1.50 13.41
C ARG A 4 -15.06 -2.79 12.60
N HIS A 5 -13.84 -3.26 12.35
CA HIS A 5 -13.57 -4.52 11.64
C HIS A 5 -13.38 -5.71 12.58
N GLY A 6 -13.49 -5.52 13.91
CA GLY A 6 -13.30 -6.59 14.89
C GLY A 6 -11.84 -7.00 15.09
N ASN A 7 -10.91 -6.09 14.78
CA ASN A 7 -9.47 -6.34 14.85
C ASN A 7 -8.84 -5.40 15.88
N THR A 8 -7.84 -5.87 16.62
CA THR A 8 -6.94 -5.01 17.42
C THR A 8 -5.62 -4.89 16.69
N VAL A 9 -5.05 -3.68 16.61
CA VAL A 9 -3.76 -3.43 15.96
C VAL A 9 -2.86 -2.58 16.83
N GLU A 10 -1.58 -2.95 16.87
CA GLU A 10 -0.50 -2.17 17.44
C GLU A 10 0.26 -1.47 16.31
N ILE A 11 0.43 -0.16 16.42
CA ILE A 11 1.19 0.62 15.45
C ILE A 11 2.51 1.04 16.10
N SER A 12 3.62 0.72 15.44
CA SER A 12 4.94 1.23 15.78
C SER A 12 5.43 2.17 14.71
N TYR A 13 5.89 3.35 15.13
CA TYR A 13 6.46 4.36 14.25
C TYR A 13 7.89 4.65 14.68
N LYS A 14 8.81 4.68 13.71
CA LYS A 14 10.22 5.05 13.92
C LYS A 14 10.69 5.91 12.77
N GLY A 15 11.65 6.79 13.04
CA GLY A 15 12.28 7.62 12.02
C GLY A 15 12.10 9.10 12.24
N ILE A 16 12.19 9.87 11.16
CA ILE A 16 12.06 11.34 11.19
C ILE A 16 10.64 11.77 11.54
N ASP A 17 10.45 13.01 11.95
CA ASP A 17 9.12 13.62 12.03
C ASP A 17 8.68 14.07 10.63
N VAL A 18 7.57 13.53 10.12
CA VAL A 18 7.05 13.89 8.77
C VAL A 18 6.75 15.39 8.66
N ALA A 19 6.43 16.06 9.76
CA ALA A 19 6.16 17.49 9.79
C ALA A 19 7.38 18.36 9.46
N THR A 20 8.60 17.81 9.51
CA THR A 20 9.83 18.54 9.16
C THR A 20 10.13 18.51 7.66
N LEU A 21 9.39 17.71 6.88
CA LEU A 21 9.53 17.65 5.41
C LEU A 21 8.82 18.84 4.74
N PRO A 22 9.23 19.23 3.51
CA PRO A 22 8.50 20.22 2.72
C PRO A 22 7.02 19.84 2.57
N GLU A 23 6.12 20.82 2.62
CA GLU A 23 4.66 20.63 2.67
C GLU A 23 4.11 19.63 1.62
N GLY A 24 4.59 19.74 0.37
CA GLY A 24 4.16 18.80 -0.68
C GLY A 24 4.58 17.36 -0.39
N LEU A 25 5.79 17.16 0.11
CA LEU A 25 6.34 15.83 0.41
C LEU A 25 5.73 15.26 1.68
N SER A 26 5.55 16.06 2.74
CA SER A 26 4.90 15.64 3.98
C SER A 26 3.44 15.23 3.73
N SER A 27 2.71 16.00 2.92
CA SER A 27 1.34 15.69 2.49
C SER A 27 1.27 14.36 1.72
N ALA A 28 2.20 14.14 0.78
CA ALA A 28 2.29 12.88 0.04
C ALA A 28 2.57 11.68 0.96
N VAL A 29 3.56 11.79 1.84
CA VAL A 29 3.92 10.74 2.81
C VAL A 29 2.74 10.41 3.72
N ASN A 30 2.05 11.42 4.26
CA ASN A 30 0.86 11.21 5.10
C ASN A 30 -0.27 10.51 4.36
N THR A 31 -0.52 10.90 3.10
CA THR A 31 -1.55 10.26 2.26
C THR A 31 -1.23 8.78 2.04
N ILE A 32 0.02 8.47 1.71
CA ILE A 32 0.49 7.09 1.49
C ILE A 32 0.37 6.24 2.76
N ILE A 33 0.83 6.76 3.91
CA ILE A 33 0.74 6.04 5.19
C ILE A 33 -0.70 5.74 5.57
N ASN A 34 -1.59 6.73 5.45
CA ASN A 34 -3.00 6.55 5.78
C ASN A 34 -3.66 5.48 4.90
N GLN A 35 -3.32 5.45 3.61
CA GLN A 35 -3.81 4.41 2.71
C GLN A 35 -3.28 3.03 3.10
N PHE A 36 -1.99 2.91 3.42
CA PHE A 36 -1.40 1.64 3.84
C PHE A 36 -1.98 1.13 5.17
N ILE A 37 -2.16 2.01 6.17
CA ILE A 37 -2.82 1.66 7.44
C ILE A 37 -4.23 1.13 7.17
N ARG A 38 -5.00 1.82 6.32
CA ARG A 38 -6.34 1.39 5.93
C ARG A 38 -6.32 0.00 5.27
N ASN A 39 -5.49 -0.18 4.24
CA ASN A 39 -5.39 -1.47 3.55
C ASN A 39 -4.99 -2.61 4.49
N ALA A 40 -4.06 -2.35 5.40
CA ALA A 40 -3.65 -3.31 6.39
C ALA A 40 -4.81 -3.66 7.33
N ILE A 41 -5.58 -2.69 7.82
CA ILE A 41 -6.69 -2.97 8.74
C ILE A 41 -7.86 -3.68 8.04
N VAL A 42 -8.23 -3.26 6.84
CA VAL A 42 -9.43 -3.75 6.13
C VAL A 42 -9.16 -5.09 5.45
N HIS A 43 -8.00 -5.25 4.82
CA HIS A 43 -7.72 -6.41 3.97
C HIS A 43 -6.53 -7.26 4.45
N GLY A 44 -5.55 -6.66 5.11
CA GLY A 44 -4.32 -7.34 5.52
C GLY A 44 -4.50 -8.18 6.78
N ILE A 45 -4.71 -7.52 7.91
CA ILE A 45 -4.87 -8.10 9.24
C ILE A 45 -6.14 -8.96 9.29
N GLU A 46 -5.97 -10.17 9.81
CA GLU A 46 -7.06 -11.10 10.06
C GLU A 46 -7.81 -10.74 11.35
N SER A 47 -9.04 -11.20 11.51
CA SER A 47 -9.77 -11.05 12.78
C SER A 47 -9.04 -11.79 13.91
N SER A 48 -9.27 -11.38 15.16
CA SER A 48 -8.66 -12.01 16.35
C SER A 48 -8.82 -13.54 16.36
N ASP A 49 -10.02 -14.05 16.03
CA ASP A 49 -10.30 -15.48 15.97
C ASP A 49 -9.50 -16.20 14.86
N ALA A 50 -9.41 -15.60 13.67
CA ALA A 50 -8.64 -16.15 12.58
C ALA A 50 -7.13 -16.14 12.90
N ARG A 51 -6.63 -15.08 13.54
CA ARG A 51 -5.22 -15.00 14.00
C ARG A 51 -4.91 -16.09 15.01
N LYS A 52 -5.80 -16.30 15.99
CA LYS A 52 -5.66 -17.37 16.99
C LYS A 52 -5.64 -18.76 16.34
N ALA A 53 -6.50 -19.01 15.36
CA ALA A 53 -6.52 -20.27 14.61
C ALA A 53 -5.21 -20.51 13.81
N LEU A 54 -4.54 -19.43 13.39
CA LEU A 54 -3.24 -19.47 12.70
C LEU A 54 -2.04 -19.43 13.67
N GLY A 55 -2.26 -19.42 14.99
CA GLY A 55 -1.19 -19.34 15.99
C GLY A 55 -0.49 -17.97 16.06
N LYS A 56 -1.13 -16.92 15.53
CA LYS A 56 -0.62 -15.55 15.53
C LYS A 56 -1.09 -14.78 16.77
N PRO A 57 -0.36 -13.75 17.23
CA PRO A 57 -0.83 -12.87 18.30
C PRO A 57 -2.19 -12.26 17.97
N GLU A 58 -3.04 -12.08 18.98
CA GLU A 58 -4.40 -11.54 18.80
C GLU A 58 -4.37 -10.14 18.16
N ALA A 59 -3.50 -9.26 18.64
CA ALA A 59 -3.26 -7.97 18.01
C ALA A 59 -2.38 -8.14 16.75
N GLY A 60 -2.82 -7.56 15.63
CA GLY A 60 -1.99 -7.35 14.46
C GLY A 60 -0.94 -6.26 14.71
N ARG A 61 0.17 -6.29 13.99
CA ARG A 61 1.25 -5.31 14.11
C ARG A 61 1.46 -4.58 12.81
N LEU A 62 1.43 -3.25 12.88
CA LEU A 62 1.83 -2.35 11.81
C LEU A 62 3.16 -1.66 12.20
N SER A 63 4.14 -1.71 11.31
CA SER A 63 5.47 -1.14 11.51
C SER A 63 5.74 -0.10 10.44
N ILE A 64 5.94 1.14 10.84
CA ILE A 64 6.21 2.28 9.98
C ILE A 64 7.61 2.78 10.31
N TYR A 65 8.46 2.86 9.27
CA TYR A 65 9.78 3.44 9.37
C TYR A 65 9.97 4.49 8.27
N ILE A 66 10.45 5.68 8.64
CA ILE A 66 10.69 6.78 7.68
C ILE A 66 12.09 7.34 7.89
N SER A 67 12.88 7.38 6.83
CA SER A 67 14.17 8.06 6.84
C SER A 67 14.27 9.06 5.71
N GLN A 68 15.04 10.11 5.93
CA GLN A 68 15.46 11.04 4.89
C GLN A 68 16.95 10.81 4.62
N ASN A 69 17.30 10.71 3.35
CA ASN A 69 18.67 10.61 2.87
C ASN A 69 19.28 12.03 2.75
N ASP A 70 20.61 12.11 2.65
CA ASP A 70 21.34 13.38 2.55
C ASP A 70 20.96 14.22 1.33
N ASP A 71 20.50 13.58 0.25
CA ASP A 71 20.00 14.25 -0.96
C ASP A 71 18.56 14.78 -0.82
N GLY A 72 17.97 14.64 0.37
CA GLY A 72 16.62 15.05 0.73
C GLY A 72 15.53 14.04 0.36
N SER A 73 15.87 12.93 -0.31
CA SER A 73 14.90 11.87 -0.63
C SER A 73 14.39 11.15 0.61
N VAL A 74 13.16 10.64 0.53
CA VAL A 74 12.48 9.97 1.65
C VAL A 74 12.28 8.50 1.32
N GLU A 75 12.68 7.66 2.26
CA GLU A 75 12.42 6.22 2.27
C GLU A 75 11.35 5.93 3.33
N LEU A 76 10.20 5.42 2.89
CA LEU A 76 9.09 4.96 3.72
C LEU A 76 9.00 3.43 3.63
N SER A 77 9.08 2.78 4.78
CA SER A 77 8.83 1.35 4.95
C SER A 77 7.59 1.14 5.79
N PHE A 78 6.57 0.51 5.22
CA PHE A 78 5.34 0.13 5.90
C PHE A 78 5.17 -1.39 5.84
N ARG A 79 5.10 -2.06 7.00
CA ARG A 79 4.93 -3.51 7.10
C ARG A 79 3.80 -3.88 8.04
N ASP A 80 2.93 -4.77 7.61
CA ASP A 80 1.98 -5.48 8.47
C ASP A 80 2.43 -6.93 8.70
N ASP A 81 1.86 -7.58 9.72
CA ASP A 81 2.02 -9.02 9.98
C ASP A 81 0.73 -9.80 9.63
N GLY A 82 0.00 -9.34 8.61
CA GLY A 82 -1.30 -9.88 8.23
C GLY A 82 -1.20 -11.12 7.35
N ARG A 83 -2.25 -11.35 6.55
CA ARG A 83 -2.36 -12.52 5.67
C ARG A 83 -1.47 -12.45 4.43
N GLY A 84 -0.80 -11.33 4.21
CA GLY A 84 -0.13 -11.03 2.95
C GLY A 84 -1.10 -10.80 1.78
N ILE A 85 -0.54 -10.67 0.58
CA ILE A 85 -1.32 -10.43 -0.64
C ILE A 85 -1.68 -11.75 -1.31
N SER A 86 -2.95 -11.90 -1.67
CA SER A 86 -3.42 -13.05 -2.45
C SER A 86 -3.17 -12.84 -3.94
N VAL A 87 -2.07 -13.41 -4.45
CA VAL A 87 -1.72 -13.39 -5.88
C VAL A 87 -2.86 -13.95 -6.72
N GLN A 88 -3.49 -15.04 -6.28
CA GLN A 88 -4.59 -15.66 -7.02
C GLN A 88 -5.80 -14.75 -7.13
N ARG A 89 -6.19 -14.05 -6.04
CA ARG A 89 -7.30 -13.08 -6.12
C ARG A 89 -7.02 -11.96 -7.11
N ILE A 90 -5.79 -11.45 -7.16
CA ILE A 90 -5.41 -10.40 -8.11
C ILE A 90 -5.46 -10.95 -9.54
N ARG A 91 -4.97 -12.17 -9.75
CA ARG A 91 -5.03 -12.86 -11.04
C ARG A 91 -6.47 -13.01 -11.53
N ASP A 92 -7.35 -13.57 -10.70
CA ASP A 92 -8.75 -13.80 -11.02
C ASP A 92 -9.47 -12.47 -11.30
N THR A 93 -9.16 -11.45 -10.50
CA THR A 93 -9.66 -10.09 -10.67
C THR A 93 -9.24 -9.47 -12.01
N ALA A 94 -7.96 -9.59 -12.38
CA ALA A 94 -7.44 -9.06 -13.63
C ALA A 94 -8.09 -9.73 -14.85
N ILE A 95 -8.33 -11.05 -14.78
CA ILE A 95 -9.06 -11.79 -15.81
C ILE A 95 -10.52 -11.32 -15.88
N ALA A 96 -11.21 -11.25 -14.73
CA ALA A 96 -12.61 -10.84 -14.66
C ALA A 96 -12.86 -9.42 -15.20
N LYS A 97 -11.86 -8.53 -15.04
CA LYS A 97 -11.88 -7.17 -15.60
C LYS A 97 -11.37 -7.06 -17.04
N GLY A 98 -11.00 -8.17 -17.67
CA GLY A 98 -10.48 -8.19 -19.04
C GLY A 98 -9.12 -7.52 -19.20
N ARG A 99 -8.35 -7.36 -18.11
CA ARG A 99 -7.00 -6.78 -18.11
C ARG A 99 -5.95 -7.80 -18.54
N LEU A 100 -6.24 -9.09 -18.32
CA LEU A 100 -5.42 -10.22 -18.76
C LEU A 100 -6.31 -11.30 -19.36
N THR A 101 -5.80 -12.01 -20.37
CA THR A 101 -6.36 -13.32 -20.73
C THR A 101 -5.95 -14.39 -19.71
N ALA A 102 -6.63 -15.54 -19.74
CA ALA A 102 -6.26 -16.67 -18.89
C ALA A 102 -4.83 -17.17 -19.17
N GLU A 103 -4.41 -17.13 -20.44
CA GLU A 103 -3.07 -17.51 -20.89
C GLU A 103 -2.01 -16.54 -20.36
N GLU A 104 -2.25 -15.22 -20.47
CA GLU A 104 -1.34 -14.20 -19.94
C GLU A 104 -1.21 -14.32 -18.41
N ALA A 105 -2.34 -14.47 -17.73
CA ALA A 105 -2.40 -14.62 -16.28
C ALA A 105 -1.66 -15.87 -15.77
N ALA A 106 -1.64 -16.95 -16.55
CA ALA A 106 -0.88 -18.16 -16.25
C ALA A 106 0.61 -18.03 -16.55
N ALA A 107 0.99 -17.23 -17.54
CA ALA A 107 2.38 -17.02 -17.95
C ALA A 107 3.13 -16.02 -17.06
N TRP A 108 2.43 -15.06 -16.46
CA TRP A 108 3.07 -14.03 -15.63
C TRP A 108 3.50 -14.56 -14.27
N ASP A 109 4.69 -14.14 -13.83
CA ASP A 109 5.18 -14.45 -12.49
C ASP A 109 4.36 -13.72 -11.40
N ASN A 110 4.46 -14.22 -10.17
CA ASN A 110 3.72 -13.67 -9.04
C ASN A 110 4.07 -12.20 -8.75
N ARG A 111 5.31 -11.77 -9.03
CA ARG A 111 5.73 -10.39 -8.77
C ARG A 111 5.03 -9.42 -9.71
N ARG A 112 4.93 -9.79 -10.99
CA ARG A 112 4.23 -9.02 -12.01
C ARG A 112 2.74 -8.96 -11.73
N ILE A 113 2.13 -10.10 -11.34
CA ILE A 113 0.72 -10.13 -10.92
C ILE A 113 0.49 -9.23 -9.70
N VAL A 114 1.36 -9.27 -8.69
CA VAL A 114 1.22 -8.38 -7.51
C VAL A 114 1.35 -6.91 -7.89
N GLY A 115 2.16 -6.56 -8.88
CA GLY A 115 2.29 -5.18 -9.37
C GLY A 115 0.98 -4.58 -9.89
N LEU A 116 0.04 -5.41 -10.35
CA LEU A 116 -1.25 -4.98 -10.86
C LEU A 116 -2.12 -4.28 -9.82
N ILE A 117 -1.85 -4.42 -8.52
CA ILE A 117 -2.63 -3.74 -7.47
C ILE A 117 -2.48 -2.20 -7.51
N PHE A 118 -1.50 -1.69 -8.23
CA PHE A 118 -1.32 -0.25 -8.46
C PHE A 118 -2.08 0.23 -9.71
N GLU A 119 -2.60 -0.67 -10.53
CA GLU A 119 -3.39 -0.27 -11.69
C GLU A 119 -4.77 0.22 -11.23
N PRO A 120 -5.27 1.32 -11.83
CA PRO A 120 -6.66 1.70 -11.72
C PRO A 120 -7.55 0.50 -12.07
N GLU A 121 -8.71 0.41 -11.45
CA GLU A 121 -9.66 -0.70 -11.61
C GLU A 121 -9.26 -2.01 -10.92
N ILE A 122 -7.98 -2.35 -10.76
CA ILE A 122 -7.60 -3.57 -9.99
C ILE A 122 -7.56 -3.26 -8.50
N SER A 123 -7.02 -2.10 -8.14
CA SER A 123 -6.99 -1.59 -6.76
C SER A 123 -8.39 -1.34 -6.17
N SER A 124 -9.43 -1.26 -7.01
CA SER A 124 -10.77 -0.75 -6.66
C SER A 124 -11.86 -1.83 -6.58
N HIS A 125 -11.52 -3.10 -6.33
CA HIS A 125 -12.56 -4.12 -6.19
C HIS A 125 -13.32 -4.08 -4.87
N ALA A 126 -14.60 -3.77 -5.04
CA ALA A 126 -15.74 -4.50 -4.48
C ALA A 126 -16.06 -4.29 -2.99
N GLU A 127 -16.05 -3.05 -2.57
CA GLU A 127 -17.19 -2.43 -1.90
C GLU A 127 -16.89 -0.93 -1.91
N VAL A 128 -17.91 -0.11 -2.15
CA VAL A 128 -17.87 1.29 -1.72
C VAL A 128 -17.91 1.21 -0.20
N ASP A 129 -16.78 0.85 0.40
CA ASP A 129 -16.60 0.87 1.83
C ASP A 129 -16.92 2.32 2.20
N ALA A 130 -17.94 2.54 3.04
CA ALA A 130 -18.53 3.88 3.27
C ALA A 130 -17.51 4.92 3.79
N ASP A 131 -16.29 4.45 4.09
CA ASP A 131 -15.13 5.22 4.51
C ASP A 131 -14.16 5.60 3.37
N ALA A 132 -14.39 5.16 2.13
CA ALA A 132 -13.56 5.45 0.95
C ALA A 132 -14.13 6.67 0.21
N GLY A 133 -13.63 7.86 0.55
CA GLY A 133 -13.78 9.01 -0.34
C GLY A 133 -13.24 8.67 -1.73
N ARG A 134 -13.86 9.19 -2.80
CA ARG A 134 -13.38 9.04 -4.18
C ARG A 134 -11.88 9.38 -4.24
N GLY A 135 -11.05 8.45 -4.73
CA GLY A 135 -9.59 8.63 -4.89
C GLY A 135 -8.72 8.04 -3.77
N ALA A 136 -9.22 7.12 -2.94
CA ALA A 136 -8.49 6.50 -1.82
C ALA A 136 -8.08 5.04 -2.10
N GLY A 137 -7.21 4.83 -3.08
CA GLY A 137 -6.70 3.50 -3.46
C GLY A 137 -5.17 3.46 -3.61
N LEU A 138 -4.65 2.28 -3.98
CA LEU A 138 -3.22 2.11 -4.30
C LEU A 138 -2.82 2.79 -5.62
N ASP A 139 -3.79 3.08 -6.49
CA ASP A 139 -3.62 3.93 -7.68
C ASP A 139 -3.21 5.36 -7.30
N ALA A 140 -3.86 5.97 -6.31
CA ALA A 140 -3.45 7.29 -5.80
C ALA A 140 -2.04 7.28 -5.18
N VAL A 141 -1.66 6.16 -4.54
CA VAL A 141 -0.28 5.97 -4.07
C VAL A 141 0.69 5.93 -5.25
N ALA A 142 0.36 5.18 -6.32
CA ALA A 142 1.19 5.10 -7.51
C ALA A 142 1.34 6.47 -8.19
N GLU A 143 0.26 7.25 -8.30
CA GLU A 143 0.28 8.62 -8.83
C GLU A 143 1.19 9.54 -8.01
N LEU A 144 1.11 9.50 -6.68
CA LEU A 144 1.99 10.27 -5.80
C LEU A 144 3.44 9.84 -5.97
N VAL A 145 3.72 8.55 -6.03
CA VAL A 145 5.07 8.02 -6.22
C VAL A 145 5.65 8.51 -7.57
N VAL A 146 4.88 8.43 -8.65
CA VAL A 146 5.29 8.93 -9.97
C VAL A 146 5.49 10.45 -9.94
N ARG A 147 4.53 11.19 -9.35
CA ARG A 147 4.61 12.64 -9.20
C ARG A 147 5.88 13.07 -8.49
N PHE A 148 6.31 12.30 -7.49
CA PHE A 148 7.54 12.56 -6.73
C PHE A 148 8.79 11.88 -7.31
N GLY A 149 8.78 11.43 -8.57
CA GLY A 149 9.94 10.79 -9.23
C GLY A 149 10.44 9.54 -8.50
N GLY A 150 9.55 8.90 -7.76
CA GLY A 150 9.82 7.83 -6.81
C GLY A 150 9.63 6.44 -7.39
N ASN A 151 9.71 5.45 -6.51
CA ASN A 151 9.30 4.08 -6.80
C ASN A 151 8.69 3.41 -5.58
N VAL A 152 7.83 2.43 -5.82
CA VAL A 152 7.25 1.57 -4.79
C VAL A 152 7.57 0.12 -5.07
N ARG A 153 7.93 -0.62 -4.02
CA ARG A 153 8.21 -2.05 -4.04
C ARG A 153 7.34 -2.75 -3.01
N ILE A 154 6.90 -3.95 -3.35
CA ILE A 154 6.10 -4.81 -2.48
C ILE A 154 6.89 -6.08 -2.20
N GLY A 155 6.98 -6.44 -0.94
CA GLY A 155 7.33 -7.79 -0.49
C GLY A 155 6.15 -8.38 0.28
N THR A 156 5.84 -9.64 0.07
CA THR A 156 4.74 -10.30 0.79
C THR A 156 4.97 -11.79 0.87
N THR A 157 4.60 -12.37 2.02
CA THR A 157 4.57 -13.80 2.23
C THR A 157 3.18 -14.17 2.75
N PRO A 158 2.49 -15.15 2.12
CA PRO A 158 1.17 -15.57 2.56
C PRO A 158 1.14 -15.96 4.04
N ASN A 159 0.10 -15.51 4.75
CA ASN A 159 -0.11 -15.70 6.19
C ASN A 159 0.96 -15.09 7.12
N GLU A 160 1.96 -14.39 6.58
CA GLU A 160 3.03 -13.79 7.39
C GLU A 160 3.04 -12.27 7.34
N TYR A 161 3.13 -11.66 6.16
CA TYR A 161 3.25 -10.20 6.04
C TYR A 161 2.94 -9.63 4.66
N CYS A 162 2.62 -8.34 4.64
CA CYS A 162 2.80 -7.45 3.49
C CYS A 162 3.76 -6.29 3.87
N HIS A 163 4.65 -5.91 2.97
CA HIS A 163 5.68 -4.90 3.16
C HIS A 163 5.79 -3.99 1.94
N PHE A 164 5.35 -2.75 2.09
CA PHE A 164 5.56 -1.69 1.12
C PHE A 164 6.84 -0.92 1.45
N ARG A 165 7.65 -0.68 0.43
CA ARG A 165 8.81 0.22 0.48
C ARG A 165 8.65 1.27 -0.60
N VAL A 166 8.66 2.53 -0.20
CA VAL A 166 8.42 3.68 -1.06
C VAL A 166 9.61 4.61 -0.96
N HIS A 167 10.20 4.94 -2.10
CA HIS A 167 11.18 6.00 -2.24
C HIS A 167 10.52 7.19 -2.92
N LEU A 168 10.67 8.40 -2.38
CA LEU A 168 10.18 9.66 -2.96
C LEU A 168 11.35 10.64 -3.09
N ALA A 169 11.50 11.27 -4.27
CA ALA A 169 12.52 12.29 -4.48
C ALA A 169 11.98 13.67 -4.02
N PRO A 170 12.82 14.54 -3.43
CA PRO A 170 12.37 15.81 -2.87
C PRO A 170 12.04 16.85 -3.94
N ARG A 171 12.61 16.72 -5.15
CA ARG A 171 12.59 17.76 -6.19
C ARG A 171 11.57 17.54 -7.30
N ALA A 172 10.68 16.58 -7.15
CA ALA A 172 9.68 16.29 -8.16
C ALA A 172 8.43 17.19 -7.98
N ILE A 173 8.67 18.49 -8.10
CA ILE A 173 7.68 19.44 -8.59
C ILE A 173 8.13 19.70 -10.03
N MET A 174 7.81 18.77 -10.93
CA MET A 174 7.92 19.06 -12.36
C MET A 174 6.82 20.05 -12.71
N GLU A 175 7.28 21.21 -13.19
CA GLU A 175 6.54 22.27 -13.83
C GLU A 175 5.40 21.71 -14.69
N GLY A 176 4.19 22.25 -14.51
CA GLY A 176 3.15 22.11 -15.52
C GLY A 176 3.68 22.61 -16.87
N PRO A 177 3.12 22.16 -18.01
CA PRO A 177 3.66 22.54 -19.31
C PRO A 177 3.74 24.07 -19.40
N ALA A 178 4.94 24.57 -19.65
CA ALA A 178 5.14 25.96 -20.03
C ALA A 178 4.23 26.23 -21.23
N ALA A 179 3.17 27.01 -21.02
CA ALA A 179 2.31 27.49 -22.09
C ALA A 179 3.20 28.24 -23.08
N THR A 180 3.28 27.73 -24.30
CA THR A 180 3.81 28.45 -25.46
C THR A 180 2.70 28.47 -26.51
#